data_AF-A0A951P521-F1
#
_entry.id   AF-A0A951P521-F1
#
_cell.length_a   1.000
_cell.length_b   1.000
_cell.length_c   1.000
_cell.angle_alpha   90.00
_cell.angle_beta   90.00
_cell.angle_gamma   90.00
#
_symmetry.space_group_name_H-M   'P 1'
#
loop_
_entity.id
_entity.type
_entity.pdbx_description
1 polymer ?
#
loop_
_entity_poly.entity_id
_entity_poly.type
_entity_poly.pdbx_seq_one_letter_code
_entity_poly.pdbx_strand_id
1 'polypeptide(L)'
;MKTEYRSYINSQEWRSKHRGWLARSHNTCSMLPWLAVGRVKSKYHPYNMHHTHYQNLGHEQLWCDVVPLSKFAHDCIIHGVLSGFKRPSQQKHYPNGAQRIAHNWCRLSLLVKWAIIWLIVLLLGCIVIFG
;
A
#
# COMPACT_ATOMS: atom_id res chain seq x y z
N MET A 1 4.89 -12.69 -19.85
CA MET A 1 4.75 -11.69 -18.75
C MET A 1 3.33 -11.49 -18.19
N LYS A 2 2.33 -10.95 -18.92
CA LYS A 2 0.98 -10.70 -18.32
C LYS A 2 0.25 -11.98 -17.87
N THR A 3 0.33 -13.04 -18.66
CA THR A 3 -0.27 -14.35 -18.35
C THR A 3 0.42 -15.03 -17.18
N GLU A 4 1.76 -14.94 -17.11
CA GLU A 4 2.56 -15.44 -15.99
C GLU A 4 2.27 -14.67 -14.70
N TYR A 5 2.19 -13.33 -14.75
CA TYR A 5 1.83 -12.52 -13.59
C TYR A 5 0.42 -12.87 -13.07
N ARG A 6 -0.58 -12.98 -13.96
CA ARG A 6 -1.94 -13.36 -13.56
C ARG A 6 -1.98 -14.76 -12.95
N SER A 7 -1.26 -15.72 -13.51
CA SER A 7 -1.14 -17.06 -12.94
C SER A 7 -0.52 -17.00 -11.54
N TYR A 8 0.59 -16.26 -11.42
CA TYR A 8 1.36 -16.11 -10.19
C TYR A 8 0.55 -15.49 -9.05
N ILE A 9 -0.13 -14.36 -9.25
CA ILE A 9 -0.94 -13.73 -8.18
C ILE A 9 -2.14 -14.58 -7.73
N ASN A 10 -2.53 -15.58 -8.52
CA ASN A 10 -3.58 -16.54 -8.17
C ASN A 10 -3.03 -17.83 -7.54
N SER A 11 -1.72 -18.01 -7.51
CA SER A 11 -1.04 -19.21 -6.99
C SER A 11 -1.04 -19.29 -5.46
N GLN A 12 -0.79 -20.49 -4.93
CA GLN A 12 -0.55 -20.69 -3.50
C GLN A 12 0.77 -20.08 -3.03
N GLU A 13 1.79 -20.03 -3.91
CA GLU A 13 3.07 -19.41 -3.61
C GLU A 13 2.88 -17.95 -3.18
N TRP A 14 2.18 -17.16 -3.99
CA TRP A 14 1.83 -15.77 -3.68
C TRP A 14 1.05 -15.65 -2.36
N ARG A 15 -0.03 -16.43 -2.22
CA ARG A 15 -0.92 -16.37 -1.04
C ARG A 15 -0.21 -16.77 0.26
N SER A 16 0.72 -17.72 0.19
CA SER A 16 1.46 -18.21 1.37
C SER A 16 2.28 -17.10 2.05
N LYS A 17 2.78 -16.14 1.27
CA LYS A 17 3.59 -15.00 1.77
C LYS A 17 2.75 -13.98 2.55
N HIS A 18 1.45 -13.90 2.27
CA HIS A 18 0.58 -12.85 2.82
C HIS A 18 0.57 -12.84 4.35
N ARG A 19 0.53 -14.02 4.98
CA ARG A 19 0.48 -14.12 6.45
C ARG A 19 1.72 -13.49 7.10
N GLY A 20 2.91 -13.81 6.57
CA GLY A 20 4.17 -13.26 7.07
C GLY A 20 4.26 -11.75 6.85
N TRP A 21 3.83 -11.28 5.67
CA TRP A 21 3.81 -9.85 5.35
C TRP A 21 2.84 -9.05 6.24
N LEU A 22 1.63 -9.56 6.47
CA LEU A 22 0.66 -8.92 7.35
C LEU A 22 1.16 -8.84 8.79
N ALA A 23 1.81 -9.90 9.30
CA ALA A 23 2.39 -9.89 10.64
C ALA A 23 3.49 -8.82 10.77
N ARG A 24 4.40 -8.75 9.79
CA ARG A 24 5.47 -7.74 9.74
C ARG A 24 4.96 -6.31 9.57
N SER A 25 3.80 -6.13 8.93
CA SER A 25 3.15 -4.84 8.82
C SER A 25 2.22 -4.51 9.99
N HIS A 26 2.28 -5.27 11.08
CA HIS A 26 1.39 -5.13 12.24
C HIS A 26 -0.09 -5.12 11.88
N ASN A 27 -0.48 -5.83 10.82
CA ASN A 27 -1.84 -5.82 10.28
C ASN A 27 -2.37 -4.41 9.97
N THR A 28 -1.50 -3.49 9.55
CA THR A 28 -1.86 -2.12 9.16
C THR A 28 -1.74 -1.88 7.65
N CYS A 29 -2.61 -1.00 7.14
CA CYS A 29 -2.53 -0.52 5.76
C CYS A 29 -1.31 0.39 5.59
N SER A 30 -0.50 0.12 4.56
CA SER A 30 0.73 0.87 4.31
C SER A 30 0.48 2.32 3.90
N MET A 31 -0.67 2.62 3.30
CA MET A 31 -1.05 3.97 2.91
C MET A 31 -1.69 4.75 4.07
N LEU A 32 -2.54 4.08 4.85
CA LEU A 32 -3.33 4.64 5.94
C LEU A 32 -3.05 3.85 7.22
N PRO A 33 -1.95 4.17 7.96
CA PRO A 33 -1.44 3.35 9.06
C PRO A 33 -2.41 3.01 10.18
N TRP A 34 -3.48 3.79 10.34
CA TRP A 34 -4.54 3.57 11.34
C TRP A 34 -5.60 2.55 10.90
N LEU A 35 -5.61 2.12 9.63
CA LEU A 35 -6.56 1.12 9.14
C LEU A 35 -6.01 -0.29 9.30
N ALA A 36 -6.79 -1.14 9.97
CA ALA A 36 -6.51 -2.56 10.09
C ALA A 36 -6.70 -3.31 8.77
N VAL A 37 -5.86 -4.31 8.51
CA VAL A 37 -5.89 -5.22 7.36
C VAL A 37 -5.61 -6.66 7.79
N GLY A 38 -6.24 -7.63 7.13
CA GLY A 38 -6.15 -9.03 7.51
C GLY A 38 -6.87 -9.32 8.84
N ARG A 39 -6.41 -10.32 9.59
CA ARG A 39 -7.09 -10.75 10.83
C ARG A 39 -6.57 -10.00 12.05
N VAL A 40 -7.45 -9.28 12.75
CA VAL A 40 -7.15 -8.52 13.98
C VAL A 40 -8.22 -8.81 15.03
N LYS A 41 -7.83 -9.22 16.25
CA LYS A 41 -8.75 -9.50 17.38
C LYS A 41 -10.00 -10.30 16.95
N SER A 42 -9.78 -11.40 16.24
CA SER A 42 -10.81 -12.30 15.68
C SER A 42 -11.68 -11.76 14.55
N LYS A 43 -11.55 -10.49 14.15
CA LYS A 43 -12.23 -9.92 12.97
C LYS A 43 -11.32 -9.94 11.76
N TYR A 44 -11.90 -10.17 10.58
CA TYR A 44 -11.18 -10.11 9.30
C TYR A 44 -11.48 -8.81 8.57
N HIS A 45 -10.42 -8.09 8.21
CA HIS A 45 -10.45 -6.84 7.47
C HIS A 45 -9.96 -7.05 6.03
N PRO A 46 -10.74 -6.65 5.00
CA PRO A 46 -10.37 -6.81 3.59
C PRO A 46 -9.09 -6.06 3.24
N TYR A 47 -8.22 -6.72 2.45
CA TYR A 47 -6.93 -6.16 2.04
C TYR A 47 -6.52 -6.64 0.65
N ASN A 48 -5.53 -5.95 0.07
CA ASN A 48 -4.79 -6.38 -1.11
C ASN A 48 -3.29 -6.27 -0.85
N MET A 49 -2.52 -7.22 -1.38
CA MET A 49 -1.07 -7.10 -1.49
C MET A 49 -0.75 -6.40 -2.80
N HIS A 50 -0.39 -5.12 -2.70
CA HIS A 50 -0.20 -4.23 -3.83
C HIS A 50 1.25 -4.24 -4.30
N HIS A 51 1.47 -4.58 -5.58
CA HIS A 51 2.79 -4.47 -6.19
C HIS A 51 3.11 -3.00 -6.51
N THR A 52 4.20 -2.53 -5.95
CA THR A 52 4.82 -1.23 -6.28
C THR A 52 5.95 -1.39 -7.30
N HIS A 53 6.60 -2.56 -7.35
CA HIS A 53 7.58 -2.98 -8.35
C HIS A 53 7.28 -4.41 -8.81
N TYR A 54 7.63 -4.73 -10.05
CA TYR A 54 7.32 -6.03 -10.70
C TYR A 54 8.57 -6.81 -11.13
N GLN A 55 9.77 -6.37 -10.71
CA GLN A 55 11.03 -6.92 -11.19
C GLN A 55 11.36 -8.29 -10.55
N ASN A 56 10.88 -8.54 -9.32
CA ASN A 56 11.25 -9.70 -8.51
C ASN A 56 10.06 -10.65 -8.28
N LEU A 57 9.31 -11.00 -9.34
CA LEU A 57 8.18 -11.93 -9.20
C LEU A 57 8.66 -13.28 -8.61
N GLY A 58 7.97 -13.76 -7.58
CA GLY A 58 8.36 -14.97 -6.83
C GLY A 58 9.34 -14.70 -5.67
N HIS A 59 10.00 -13.55 -5.65
CA HIS A 59 11.01 -13.18 -4.63
C HIS A 59 10.77 -11.78 -4.04
N GLU A 60 9.52 -11.34 -4.02
CA GLU A 60 9.14 -9.99 -3.61
C GLU A 60 9.45 -9.73 -2.14
N GLN A 61 9.94 -8.53 -1.87
CA GLN A 61 10.16 -8.05 -0.52
C GLN A 61 9.08 -7.06 -0.09
N LEU A 62 8.60 -7.24 1.14
CA LEU A 62 7.69 -6.32 1.79
C LEU A 62 8.32 -4.92 1.90
N TRP A 63 7.56 -3.89 1.55
CA TRP A 63 7.95 -2.48 1.49
C TRP A 63 8.96 -2.11 0.40
N CYS A 64 9.47 -3.06 -0.38
CA CYS A 64 10.28 -2.76 -1.56
C CYS A 64 9.47 -2.99 -2.84
N ASP A 65 8.95 -4.20 -2.98
CA ASP A 65 8.20 -4.66 -4.15
C ASP A 65 6.71 -4.66 -3.86
N VAL A 66 6.30 -5.09 -2.67
CA VAL A 66 4.88 -5.25 -2.29
C VAL A 66 4.54 -4.51 -0.99
N VAL A 67 3.33 -3.99 -0.90
CA VAL A 67 2.80 -3.36 0.31
C VAL A 67 1.36 -3.80 0.60
N PRO A 68 1.00 -4.07 1.87
CA PRO A 68 -0.39 -4.34 2.22
C PRO A 68 -1.20 -3.04 2.18
N LEU A 69 -2.33 -3.06 1.49
CA LEU A 69 -3.29 -1.96 1.44
C LEU A 69 -4.66 -2.44 1.89
N SER A 70 -5.43 -1.56 2.55
CA SER A 70 -6.86 -1.78 2.69
C SER A 70 -7.52 -1.76 1.31
N LYS A 71 -8.66 -2.46 1.17
CA LYS A 71 -9.41 -2.45 -0.10
C LYS A 71 -9.76 -1.03 -0.55
N PHE A 72 -10.11 -0.16 0.39
CA PHE A 72 -10.35 1.26 0.13
C PHE A 72 -9.11 1.99 -0.42
N ALA A 73 -7.95 1.85 0.22
CA ALA A 73 -6.73 2.52 -0.24
C ALA A 73 -6.31 2.03 -1.64
N HIS A 74 -6.43 0.72 -1.89
CA HIS A 74 -6.11 0.14 -3.19
C HIS A 74 -7.09 0.58 -4.29
N ASP A 75 -8.39 0.38 -4.08
CA ASP A 75 -9.41 0.56 -5.12
C ASP A 75 -9.79 2.03 -5.32
N CYS A 76 -9.96 2.79 -4.23
CA CYS A 76 -10.47 4.17 -4.29
C CYS A 76 -9.35 5.21 -4.40
N ILE A 77 -8.20 5.00 -3.74
CA ILE A 77 -7.11 5.99 -3.74
C ILE A 77 -6.14 5.69 -4.89
N ILE A 78 -5.42 4.57 -4.83
CA ILE A 78 -4.37 4.22 -5.81
C ILE A 78 -4.94 4.04 -7.21
N HIS A 79 -5.98 3.21 -7.36
CA HIS A 79 -6.60 2.91 -8.64
C HIS A 79 -7.84 3.75 -8.96
N GLY A 80 -8.30 4.58 -8.03
CA GLY A 80 -9.38 5.55 -8.24
C GLY A 80 -8.81 6.95 -8.44
N VAL A 81 -8.83 7.76 -7.40
CA VAL A 81 -8.47 9.19 -7.47
C VAL A 81 -7.11 9.42 -8.13
N LEU A 82 -6.06 8.73 -7.68
CA LEU A 82 -4.70 8.96 -8.17
C LEU A 82 -4.47 8.48 -9.61
N SER A 83 -5.31 7.60 -10.13
CA SER A 83 -5.25 7.12 -11.51
C SER A 83 -6.19 7.89 -12.45
N GLY A 84 -7.10 8.70 -11.91
CA GLY A 84 -8.28 9.20 -12.64
C GLY A 84 -9.27 8.08 -12.99
N PHE A 85 -9.44 7.10 -12.09
CA PHE A 85 -10.25 5.90 -12.24
C PHE A 85 -9.87 5.03 -13.45
N LYS A 86 -8.59 5.10 -13.85
CA LYS A 86 -8.02 4.31 -14.96
C LYS A 86 -7.31 3.08 -14.43
N ARG A 87 -7.62 1.93 -15.02
CA ARG A 87 -6.87 0.68 -14.79
C ARG A 87 -5.41 0.89 -15.21
N PRO A 88 -4.43 0.16 -14.62
CA PRO A 88 -3.03 0.27 -15.03
C PRO A 88 -2.81 0.13 -16.54
N SER A 89 -3.55 -0.77 -17.20
CA SER A 89 -3.48 -0.97 -18.65
C SER A 89 -4.03 0.17 -19.50
N GLN A 90 -4.79 1.10 -18.91
CA GLN A 90 -5.37 2.27 -19.56
C GLN A 90 -4.52 3.53 -19.34
N GLN A 91 -3.48 3.45 -18.51
CA GLN A 91 -2.59 4.57 -18.23
C GLN A 91 -1.36 4.50 -19.13
N LYS A 92 -1.05 5.60 -19.82
CA LYS A 92 0.12 5.70 -20.71
C LYS A 92 1.44 5.51 -19.95
N HIS A 93 1.51 6.04 -18.72
CA HIS A 93 2.68 5.97 -17.86
C HIS A 93 2.27 5.51 -16.47
N TYR A 94 2.16 4.19 -16.28
CA TYR A 94 1.90 3.60 -14.96
C TYR A 94 3.21 3.17 -14.27
N PRO A 95 3.37 3.44 -12.96
CA PRO A 95 2.57 4.36 -12.16
C PRO A 95 2.79 5.80 -12.62
N ASN A 96 1.75 6.65 -12.55
CA ASN A 96 1.91 8.08 -12.85
C ASN A 96 2.63 8.81 -11.69
N GLY A 97 2.87 10.13 -11.82
CA GLY A 97 3.58 10.92 -10.80
C GLY A 97 2.96 10.84 -9.40
N ALA A 98 1.64 11.03 -9.30
CA ALA A 98 0.93 10.97 -8.01
C ALA A 98 0.97 9.56 -7.41
N GLN A 99 0.80 8.52 -8.24
CA GLN A 99 0.92 7.14 -7.81
C GLN A 99 2.36 6.79 -7.37
N ARG A 100 3.39 7.35 -8.01
CA ARG A 100 4.79 7.18 -7.59
C ARG A 100 5.04 7.75 -6.21
N ILE A 101 4.53 8.95 -5.93
CA ILE A 101 4.61 9.56 -4.59
C ILE A 101 3.88 8.68 -3.57
N ALA A 102 2.67 8.22 -3.90
CA ALA A 102 1.91 7.33 -3.05
C ALA A 102 2.63 5.98 -2.79
N HIS A 103 3.25 5.39 -3.80
CA HIS A 103 4.06 4.19 -3.66
C HIS A 103 5.26 4.45 -2.75
N ASN A 104 5.98 5.56 -2.93
CA ASN A 104 7.08 5.95 -2.04
C ASN A 104 6.63 6.07 -0.59
N TRP A 105 5.52 6.77 -0.34
CA TRP A 105 4.90 6.85 0.98
C TRP A 105 4.61 5.47 1.56
N CYS A 106 3.95 4.59 0.79
CA CYS A 106 3.58 3.26 1.26
C CYS A 106 4.79 2.41 1.66
N ARG A 107 5.93 2.60 0.99
CA ARG A 107 7.19 1.88 1.25
C ARG A 107 7.94 2.35 2.49
N LEU A 108 7.59 3.51 3.07
CA LEU A 108 8.21 3.97 4.32
C LEU A 108 7.89 3.04 5.49
N SER A 109 8.79 2.96 6.47
CA SER A 109 8.51 2.24 7.72
C SER A 109 7.38 2.91 8.49
N LEU A 110 6.69 2.14 9.35
CA LEU A 110 5.57 2.63 10.15
C LEU A 110 6.03 3.78 11.08
N LEU A 111 7.22 3.66 11.66
CA LEU A 111 7.82 4.69 12.52
C LEU A 111 8.00 6.01 11.77
N VAL A 112 8.57 5.96 10.56
CA VAL A 112 8.79 7.16 9.74
C VAL A 112 7.46 7.82 9.37
N LYS A 113 6.44 7.03 9.01
CA LYS A 113 5.10 7.56 8.71
C LYS A 113 4.50 8.29 9.90
N TRP A 114 4.55 7.69 11.10
CA TRP A 114 4.05 8.35 12.30
C TRP A 114 4.82 9.61 12.65
N ALA A 115 6.16 9.60 12.54
CA ALA A 115 6.97 10.80 12.76
C ALA A 115 6.56 11.96 11.84
N ILE A 116 6.34 11.68 10.55
CA ILE A 116 5.87 12.67 9.57
C ILE A 116 4.46 13.16 9.91
N ILE A 117 3.53 12.26 10.24
CA ILE A 117 2.16 12.62 10.63
C ILE A 117 2.17 13.53 11.86
N TRP A 118 2.93 13.17 12.90
CA TRP A 118 3.07 13.99 14.10
C TRP A 118 3.66 15.36 13.81
N LEU A 119 4.71 15.42 12.99
CA LEU A 119 5.30 16.70 12.56
C LEU A 119 4.26 17.59 11.86
N ILE A 120 3.47 17.04 10.94
CA ILE A 120 2.41 17.79 10.25
C ILE A 120 1.35 18.29 11.23
N VAL A 121 0.90 17.44 12.16
CA VAL A 121 -0.09 17.82 13.18
C VAL A 121 0.43 18.95 14.06
N LEU A 122 1.69 18.88 14.51
CA LEU A 122 2.32 19.93 15.31
C LEU A 122 2.42 21.24 14.53
N LEU A 123 2.88 21.20 13.28
CA LEU A 123 3.00 22.39 12.43
C LEU A 123 1.64 23.06 12.19
N LEU A 124 0.60 22.28 11.87
CA LEU A 124 -0.76 22.81 11.67
C LEU A 124 -1.34 23.36 12.97
N GLY A 125 -1.12 22.69 14.10
CA GLY A 125 -1.53 23.19 15.42
C GLY A 125 -0.87 24.52 15.76
N CYS A 126 0.42 24.69 15.48
CA CYS A 126 1.12 25.96 15.66
C CYS A 126 0.55 27.07 14.76
N ILE A 127 0.21 26.77 13.50
CA ILE A 127 -0.40 27.76 12.60
C ILE A 127 -1.74 28.25 13.14
N VAL A 128 -2.58 27.37 13.70
CA VAL A 128 -3.89 27.75 14.24
C VAL A 128 -3.78 28.57 15.54
N ILE A 129 -2.73 28.34 16.34
CA ILE A 129 -2.54 29.03 17.63
C ILE A 129 -1.87 30.39 17.45
N PHE A 130 -0.96 30.52 16.48
CA PHE A 130 -0.09 31.68 16.33
C PHE A 130 -0.28 32.47 15.02
N GLY A 131 -1.17 32.03 14.12
CA GLY A 131 -1.50 32.70 12.87
C GLY A 131 -2.90 33.31 12.90
#